data_AF-A0A8T6NSS3-F1
#
_entry.id   AF-A0A8T6NSS3-F1
#
_cell.length_a   1.000
_cell.length_b   1.000
_cell.length_c   1.000
_cell.angle_alpha   90.00
_cell.angle_beta   90.00
_cell.angle_gamma   90.00
#
_symmetry.space_group_name_H-M   'P 1'
#
loop_
_entity.id
_entity.type
_entity.pdbx_description
1 polymer ?
#
loop_
_entity_poly.entity_id
_entity_poly.type
_entity_poly.pdbx_seq_one_letter_code
_entity_poly.pdbx_strand_id
1 'polypeptide(L)'
;MNFRDYQWSRNPRGLHQRNIGVDINRYVEPRMGWAKFLAGGGEFVRVCGDLVNRGITPIFRIFRPNMGAMRMEQEHYLVYQEYLNAGVRWFELYNEPNLEGEWPQSGGGPTVWVSYENYDECIKPMMDNWLEWAETIIDMGGYPAFPALTESSDHRHSTVFWYREFLNYLADAHYQRAIDVFTNGAWAATHPYLYNHFYQEPPGGPSNQASPYQQQNANEPGWHFEYPYDPLQQRFDPGRTPFGQTALTPNGDTNGLIAAGDVFNRLVREYFGVGPLPVVATEGGPTVPDPSRDDEVFQQDTRYPPYTKQNFDEIIMAMWKWIVEKAPSWFWGMTLWDEPAYYDAFGRVPVIDRMAAEAPLLVNVPSIDTRSGSTFEPRYPVPPNFKRGVGGPPPPEDEEEETPEPPGEPTDPPPPTEPPATPTPFVGPGRVTGEPDYHWLLLAPGLQADWFFHAARRYWQIFRPTVITKWELQPEIPNQRTLAITVLARRDTIDYMDAELRDKWPNVFYDAVVFNTLADMQEELDRRARDRRRFG
;
A
#
# COMPACT_ATOMS: atom_id res chain seq x y z
N MET A 1 -25.80 4.47 -9.07
CA MET A 1 -25.40 5.90 -9.10
C MET A 1 -24.75 6.14 -10.45
N ASN A 2 -25.02 7.27 -11.09
CA ASN A 2 -24.38 7.56 -12.37
C ASN A 2 -23.01 8.20 -12.14
N PHE A 3 -22.04 7.95 -13.02
CA PHE A 3 -20.73 8.60 -12.99
C PHE A 3 -20.83 10.13 -12.97
N ARG A 4 -21.88 10.70 -13.58
CA ARG A 4 -22.12 12.15 -13.60
C ARG A 4 -22.65 12.72 -12.28
N ASP A 5 -23.10 11.86 -11.36
CA ASP A 5 -23.65 12.27 -10.07
C ASP A 5 -22.55 12.54 -9.03
N TYR A 6 -21.33 12.04 -9.27
CA TYR A 6 -20.19 12.27 -8.39
C TYR A 6 -19.69 13.72 -8.48
N GLN A 7 -19.37 14.29 -7.32
CA GLN A 7 -18.80 15.64 -7.21
C GLN A 7 -17.27 15.56 -7.22
N TRP A 8 -16.64 16.06 -8.29
CA TRP A 8 -15.18 16.11 -8.41
C TRP A 8 -14.70 17.07 -9.52
N SER A 9 -13.44 17.45 -9.42
CA SER A 9 -12.66 18.17 -10.42
C SER A 9 -12.28 17.22 -11.54
N ARG A 10 -12.87 17.37 -12.72
CA ARG A 10 -12.58 16.53 -13.91
C ARG A 10 -11.13 16.57 -14.40
N ASN A 11 -10.26 17.26 -13.68
CA ASN A 11 -8.83 17.34 -13.94
C ASN A 11 -8.15 16.10 -13.29
N PRO A 12 -7.45 15.27 -14.06
CA PRO A 12 -6.89 14.01 -13.55
C PRO A 12 -5.62 14.20 -12.71
N ARG A 13 -5.04 15.41 -12.68
CA ARG A 13 -3.79 15.69 -11.97
C ARG A 13 -4.00 15.70 -10.46
N GLY A 14 -3.10 15.12 -9.70
CA GLY A 14 -3.19 15.14 -8.26
C GLY A 14 -1.86 15.01 -7.55
N LEU A 15 -1.88 15.26 -6.25
CA LEU A 15 -0.70 15.13 -5.38
C LEU A 15 -1.11 14.61 -3.99
N HIS A 16 -0.32 13.68 -3.43
CA HIS A 16 -0.54 13.11 -2.11
C HIS A 16 0.33 13.82 -1.05
N GLN A 17 -0.28 14.25 0.05
CA GLN A 17 0.41 14.83 1.22
C GLN A 17 0.25 13.97 2.47
N ARG A 18 1.39 13.75 3.15
CA ARG A 18 1.50 13.04 4.42
C ARG A 18 1.96 13.91 5.59
N ASN A 19 2.50 15.10 5.31
CA ASN A 19 3.01 16.02 6.33
C ASN A 19 1.96 17.01 6.82
N ILE A 20 2.09 17.40 8.09
CA ILE A 20 1.35 18.51 8.70
C ILE A 20 1.98 19.82 8.21
N GLY A 21 1.18 20.74 7.68
CA GLY A 21 1.64 22.04 7.19
C GLY A 21 1.56 22.19 5.67
N VAL A 22 0.34 22.25 5.14
CA VAL A 22 0.08 22.30 3.70
C VAL A 22 0.19 23.73 3.17
N ASP A 23 1.08 23.95 2.20
CA ASP A 23 1.01 25.12 1.33
C ASP A 23 0.04 24.85 0.17
N ILE A 24 -1.12 25.50 0.21
CA ILE A 24 -2.16 25.34 -0.82
C ILE A 24 -1.65 25.70 -2.22
N ASN A 25 -0.65 26.58 -2.35
CA ASN A 25 -0.11 26.96 -3.65
C ASN A 25 0.55 25.78 -4.37
N ARG A 26 1.05 24.79 -3.63
CA ARG A 26 1.62 23.55 -4.19
C ARG A 26 0.61 22.69 -4.94
N TYR A 27 -0.69 22.99 -4.81
CA TYR A 27 -1.78 22.36 -5.55
C TYR A 27 -2.37 23.31 -6.59
N VAL A 28 -2.53 24.59 -6.23
CA VAL A 28 -3.18 25.59 -7.08
C VAL A 28 -2.30 25.95 -8.28
N GLU A 29 -1.01 26.19 -8.04
CA GLU A 29 -0.08 26.63 -9.07
C GLU A 29 0.09 25.60 -10.20
N PRO A 30 0.38 24.30 -9.94
CA PRO A 30 0.40 23.27 -10.99
C PRO A 30 -1.00 22.88 -11.49
N ARG A 31 -2.06 23.53 -10.97
CA ARG A 31 -3.46 23.30 -11.33
C ARG A 31 -3.85 21.84 -11.13
N MET A 32 -3.72 21.35 -9.89
CA MET A 32 -4.19 20.01 -9.53
C MET A 32 -5.72 19.94 -9.57
N GLY A 33 -6.25 18.76 -9.87
CA GLY A 33 -7.66 18.41 -9.69
C GLY A 33 -7.93 17.59 -8.43
N TRP A 34 -6.91 16.92 -7.91
CA TRP A 34 -6.98 16.06 -6.73
C TRP A 34 -5.93 16.42 -5.67
N ALA A 35 -6.29 16.25 -4.40
CA ALA A 35 -5.37 16.36 -3.27
C ALA A 35 -5.68 15.26 -2.25
N LYS A 36 -4.78 14.30 -2.05
CA LYS A 36 -4.93 13.27 -1.00
C LYS A 36 -4.25 13.74 0.27
N PHE A 37 -4.93 13.56 1.41
CA PHE A 37 -4.42 13.86 2.73
C PHE A 37 -4.48 12.62 3.63
N LEU A 38 -3.34 12.31 4.27
CA LEU A 38 -3.26 11.37 5.38
C LEU A 38 -3.47 12.12 6.70
N ALA A 39 -4.58 11.87 7.40
CA ALA A 39 -5.00 12.69 8.52
C ALA A 39 -5.24 11.92 9.82
N GLY A 40 -4.71 12.43 10.92
CA GLY A 40 -5.01 11.99 12.29
C GLY A 40 -6.31 12.59 12.84
N GLY A 41 -6.88 13.63 12.25
CA GLY A 41 -8.09 14.28 12.74
C GLY A 41 -8.53 15.44 11.85
N GLY A 42 -8.95 16.54 12.47
CA GLY A 42 -9.46 17.73 11.78
C GLY A 42 -8.40 18.68 11.20
N GLU A 43 -7.10 18.32 11.22
CA GLU A 43 -6.00 19.24 10.91
C GLU A 43 -6.02 19.79 9.46
N PHE A 44 -6.65 19.09 8.51
CA PHE A 44 -6.77 19.54 7.13
C PHE A 44 -8.15 20.10 6.77
N VAL A 45 -9.13 20.13 7.69
CA VAL A 45 -10.52 20.54 7.39
C VAL A 45 -10.58 21.90 6.68
N ARG A 46 -9.85 22.89 7.21
CA ARG A 46 -9.79 24.23 6.62
C ARG A 46 -9.15 24.23 5.23
N VAL A 47 -8.01 23.56 5.09
CA VAL A 47 -7.28 23.50 3.81
C VAL A 47 -8.11 22.79 2.74
N CYS A 48 -8.78 21.69 3.11
CA CYS A 48 -9.72 20.99 2.24
C CYS A 48 -10.86 21.89 1.78
N GLY A 49 -11.45 22.70 2.67
CA GLY A 49 -12.47 23.68 2.30
C GLY A 49 -11.96 24.74 1.32
N ASP A 50 -10.74 25.25 1.54
CA ASP A 50 -10.10 26.19 0.62
C ASP A 50 -9.81 25.56 -0.76
N LEU A 51 -9.43 24.28 -0.81
CA LEU A 51 -9.21 23.52 -2.04
C LEU A 51 -10.52 23.29 -2.81
N VAL A 52 -11.60 22.90 -2.12
CA VAL A 52 -12.94 22.74 -2.71
C VAL A 52 -13.40 24.05 -3.35
N ASN A 53 -13.24 25.18 -2.66
CA ASN A 53 -13.58 26.52 -3.18
C ASN A 53 -12.77 26.91 -4.43
N ARG A 54 -11.63 26.25 -4.66
CA ARG A 54 -10.76 26.45 -5.82
C ARG A 54 -10.95 25.38 -6.90
N GLY A 55 -11.94 24.49 -6.75
CA GLY A 55 -12.22 23.43 -7.71
C GLY A 55 -11.21 22.28 -7.69
N ILE A 56 -10.56 22.05 -6.55
CA ILE A 56 -9.66 20.91 -6.31
C ILE A 56 -10.39 19.95 -5.37
N THR A 57 -10.42 18.66 -5.72
CA THR A 57 -11.14 17.61 -4.99
C THR A 57 -10.23 17.00 -3.93
N PRO A 58 -10.54 17.18 -2.63
CA PRO A 58 -9.78 16.51 -1.60
C PRO A 58 -10.23 15.05 -1.45
N ILE A 59 -9.26 14.16 -1.23
CA ILE A 59 -9.46 12.80 -0.74
C ILE A 59 -8.94 12.76 0.69
N PHE A 60 -9.81 12.45 1.64
CA PHE A 60 -9.44 12.33 3.04
C PHE A 60 -9.25 10.85 3.40
N ARG A 61 -8.06 10.51 3.87
CA ARG A 61 -7.78 9.22 4.46
C ARG A 61 -7.54 9.40 5.95
N ILE A 62 -8.31 8.71 6.78
CA ILE A 62 -8.02 8.68 8.21
C ILE A 62 -6.81 7.77 8.49
N PHE A 63 -5.93 8.21 9.39
CA PHE A 63 -4.79 7.44 9.85
C PHE A 63 -4.88 7.22 11.36
N ARG A 64 -4.76 5.96 11.78
CA ARG A 64 -4.60 5.58 13.17
C ARG A 64 -3.43 4.60 13.27
N PRO A 65 -2.46 4.82 14.16
CA PRO A 65 -1.46 3.80 14.44
C PRO A 65 -2.13 2.48 14.82
N ASN A 66 -1.70 1.38 14.21
CA ASN A 66 -2.19 0.03 14.48
C ASN A 66 -3.70 -0.14 14.26
N MET A 67 -4.31 0.60 13.32
CA MET A 67 -5.74 0.55 13.06
C MET A 67 -6.24 -0.86 12.73
N GLY A 68 -5.43 -1.64 11.99
CA GLY A 68 -5.75 -3.01 11.62
C GLY A 68 -7.16 -3.15 11.07
N ALA A 69 -7.87 -4.17 11.53
CA ALA A 69 -9.29 -4.39 11.25
C ALA A 69 -10.21 -3.82 12.34
N MET A 70 -9.82 -2.76 13.07
CA MET A 70 -10.67 -2.20 14.13
C MET A 70 -11.91 -1.51 13.57
N ARG A 71 -13.01 -1.58 14.32
CA ARG A 71 -14.24 -0.86 14.02
C ARG A 71 -14.05 0.65 14.27
N MET A 72 -14.70 1.45 13.44
CA MET A 72 -14.75 2.90 13.63
C MET A 72 -15.61 3.28 14.83
N GLU A 73 -14.99 3.95 15.81
CA GLU A 73 -15.71 4.57 16.92
C GLU A 73 -16.44 5.85 16.50
N GLN A 74 -17.47 6.24 17.28
CA GLN A 74 -18.31 7.42 17.01
C GLN A 74 -17.51 8.71 16.83
N GLU A 75 -16.43 8.88 17.59
CA GLU A 75 -15.57 10.07 17.52
C GLU A 75 -14.92 10.23 16.14
N HIS A 76 -14.64 9.12 15.44
CA HIS A 76 -14.10 9.18 14.10
C HIS A 76 -15.12 9.69 13.07
N TYR A 77 -16.39 9.34 13.23
CA TYR A 77 -17.46 9.85 12.36
C TYR A 77 -17.68 11.36 12.54
N LEU A 78 -17.39 11.92 13.72
CA LEU A 78 -17.40 13.38 13.92
C LEU A 78 -16.33 14.05 13.05
N VAL A 79 -15.15 13.45 12.91
CA VAL A 79 -14.10 13.96 12.02
C VAL A 79 -14.57 13.92 10.56
N TYR A 80 -15.13 12.80 10.09
CA TYR A 80 -15.69 12.74 8.73
C TYR A 80 -16.76 13.81 8.49
N GLN A 81 -17.61 14.08 9.49
CA GLN A 81 -18.62 15.14 9.39
C GLN A 81 -18.00 16.53 9.23
N GLU A 82 -16.90 16.83 9.90
CA GLU A 82 -16.18 18.10 9.73
C GLU A 82 -15.67 18.27 8.29
N TYR A 83 -15.08 17.23 7.71
CA TYR A 83 -14.62 17.25 6.31
C TYR A 83 -15.79 17.36 5.31
N LEU A 84 -16.89 16.65 5.56
CA LEU A 84 -18.11 16.79 4.76
C LEU A 84 -18.67 18.22 4.78
N ASN A 85 -18.67 18.86 5.95
CA ASN A 85 -19.08 20.25 6.12
C ASN A 85 -18.14 21.22 5.39
N ALA A 86 -16.86 20.88 5.27
CA ALA A 86 -15.89 21.60 4.43
C ALA A 86 -16.03 21.31 2.92
N GLY A 87 -16.95 20.42 2.51
CA GLY A 87 -17.21 20.09 1.11
C GLY A 87 -16.44 18.87 0.59
N VAL A 88 -15.66 18.18 1.42
CA VAL A 88 -15.02 16.91 1.03
C VAL A 88 -16.08 15.85 0.82
N ARG A 89 -15.90 15.00 -0.19
CA ARG A 89 -16.80 13.88 -0.47
C ARG A 89 -16.08 12.54 -0.60
N TRP A 90 -14.77 12.53 -0.77
CA TRP A 90 -14.01 11.32 -1.10
C TRP A 90 -13.24 10.84 0.12
N PHE A 91 -13.53 9.62 0.56
CA PHE A 91 -13.02 9.11 1.83
C PHE A 91 -12.36 7.74 1.67
N GLU A 92 -11.23 7.55 2.34
CA GLU A 92 -10.53 6.27 2.47
C GLU A 92 -10.49 5.83 3.93
N LEU A 93 -10.65 4.53 4.15
CA LEU A 93 -10.49 3.89 5.46
C LEU A 93 -9.18 3.13 5.53
N TYR A 94 -9.01 2.12 4.68
CA TYR A 94 -7.86 1.23 4.68
C TYR A 94 -6.88 1.53 3.55
N ASN A 95 -5.61 1.32 3.85
CA ASN A 95 -4.49 1.55 2.96
C ASN A 95 -3.52 0.39 3.08
N GLU A 96 -3.28 -0.23 1.92
CA GLU A 96 -2.36 -1.34 1.74
C GLU A 96 -2.47 -2.44 2.80
N PRO A 97 -3.67 -3.05 3.02
CA PRO A 97 -3.82 -4.21 3.88
C PRO A 97 -2.86 -5.36 3.63
N ASN A 98 -2.44 -5.46 2.38
CA ASN A 98 -1.49 -6.44 1.92
C ASN A 98 -0.04 -6.08 2.24
N LEU A 99 0.22 -5.06 3.05
CA LEU A 99 1.51 -4.75 3.66
C LEU A 99 1.44 -4.84 5.19
N GLU A 100 2.58 -5.12 5.78
CA GLU A 100 2.72 -5.27 7.24
C GLU A 100 2.70 -3.95 8.01
N GLY A 101 3.00 -2.82 7.35
CA GLY A 101 3.44 -1.59 8.02
C GLY A 101 2.41 -0.86 8.87
N GLU A 102 1.13 -0.86 8.49
CA GLU A 102 0.05 -0.14 9.19
C GLU A 102 -0.91 -1.07 9.97
N TRP A 103 -0.58 -2.36 9.99
CA TRP A 103 -1.39 -3.42 10.63
C TRP A 103 -0.85 -3.72 12.02
N PRO A 104 -1.68 -4.23 12.94
CA PRO A 104 -1.25 -4.56 14.29
C PRO A 104 -0.21 -5.68 14.25
N GLN A 105 1.05 -5.26 14.15
CA GLN A 105 2.23 -6.07 14.25
C GLN A 105 2.91 -5.68 15.56
N SER A 106 2.39 -6.22 16.66
CA SER A 106 2.93 -6.05 18.01
C SER A 106 3.20 -4.59 18.42
N GLY A 107 2.16 -3.91 18.89
CA GLY A 107 2.24 -2.54 19.43
C GLY A 107 1.07 -2.18 20.36
N GLY A 108 0.47 -3.18 21.03
CA GLY A 108 -0.62 -2.99 22.01
C GLY A 108 -1.94 -3.69 21.67
N GLY A 109 -2.14 -4.17 20.43
CA GLY A 109 -3.24 -5.04 20.05
C GLY A 109 -2.79 -6.51 19.88
N PRO A 110 -3.72 -7.48 19.80
CA PRO A 110 -3.37 -8.86 19.50
C PRO A 110 -2.69 -8.93 18.12
N THR A 111 -1.56 -9.63 18.04
CA THR A 111 -0.87 -9.88 16.76
C THR A 111 -1.78 -10.70 15.86
N VAL A 112 -2.21 -10.11 14.74
CA VAL A 112 -2.96 -10.82 13.71
C VAL A 112 -1.98 -11.26 12.62
N TRP A 113 -2.11 -12.49 12.14
CA TRP A 113 -1.40 -12.90 10.93
C TRP A 113 -2.06 -12.23 9.72
N VAL A 114 -1.50 -11.09 9.30
CA VAL A 114 -1.99 -10.29 8.16
C VAL A 114 -1.72 -11.04 6.87
N SER A 115 -2.76 -11.68 6.34
CA SER A 115 -2.73 -12.50 5.13
C SER A 115 -4.13 -12.57 4.56
N TYR A 116 -4.25 -12.60 3.22
CA TYR A 116 -5.53 -12.91 2.58
C TYR A 116 -6.01 -14.33 2.92
N GLU A 117 -5.09 -15.22 3.31
CA GLU A 117 -5.39 -16.59 3.74
C GLU A 117 -5.97 -16.66 5.16
N ASN A 118 -5.82 -15.59 5.95
CA ASN A 118 -6.37 -15.53 7.30
C ASN A 118 -7.79 -14.96 7.27
N TYR A 119 -8.74 -15.82 6.94
CA TYR A 119 -10.13 -15.40 6.76
C TYR A 119 -10.75 -14.82 8.04
N ASP A 120 -10.65 -15.54 9.16
CA ASP A 120 -11.41 -15.23 10.39
C ASP A 120 -10.87 -14.00 11.13
N GLU A 121 -9.55 -13.81 11.19
CA GLU A 121 -8.95 -12.72 11.96
C GLU A 121 -8.54 -11.53 11.09
N CYS A 122 -8.46 -11.69 9.77
CA CYS A 122 -8.09 -10.62 8.83
C CYS A 122 -9.25 -10.26 7.91
N ILE A 123 -9.61 -11.12 6.94
CA ILE A 123 -10.56 -10.76 5.87
C ILE A 123 -11.95 -10.39 6.41
N LYS A 124 -12.53 -11.24 7.25
CA LYS A 124 -13.86 -11.06 7.82
C LYS A 124 -13.99 -9.75 8.60
N PRO A 125 -13.23 -9.50 9.69
CA PRO A 125 -13.39 -8.27 10.48
C PRO A 125 -13.07 -7.02 9.66
N MET A 126 -12.12 -7.09 8.73
CA MET A 126 -11.84 -5.97 7.83
C MET A 126 -13.06 -5.59 7.00
N MET A 127 -13.69 -6.57 6.35
CA MET A 127 -14.78 -6.31 5.42
C MET A 127 -16.09 -6.02 6.12
N ASP A 128 -16.34 -6.61 7.30
CA ASP A 128 -17.44 -6.21 8.19
C ASP A 128 -17.34 -4.72 8.55
N ASN A 129 -16.15 -4.30 9.01
CA ASN A 129 -15.93 -2.91 9.43
C ASN A 129 -15.88 -1.93 8.25
N TRP A 130 -15.31 -2.34 7.11
CA TRP A 130 -15.35 -1.54 5.89
C TRP A 130 -16.80 -1.32 5.43
N LEU A 131 -17.63 -2.36 5.45
CA LEU A 131 -19.01 -2.28 4.97
C LEU A 131 -19.85 -1.35 5.85
N GLU A 132 -19.77 -1.49 7.18
CA GLU A 132 -20.45 -0.58 8.11
C GLU A 132 -19.99 0.87 7.94
N TRP A 133 -18.68 1.08 7.82
CA TRP A 133 -18.12 2.40 7.56
C TRP A 133 -18.61 2.97 6.23
N ALA A 134 -18.62 2.17 5.16
CA ALA A 134 -19.01 2.60 3.83
C ALA A 134 -20.49 3.02 3.78
N GLU A 135 -21.37 2.24 4.40
CA GLU A 135 -22.79 2.57 4.58
C GLU A 135 -22.94 3.91 5.32
N THR A 136 -22.21 4.08 6.43
CA THR A 136 -22.27 5.32 7.22
C THR A 136 -21.78 6.54 6.42
N ILE A 137 -20.69 6.41 5.66
CA ILE A 137 -20.19 7.49 4.81
C ILE A 137 -21.21 7.86 3.73
N ILE A 138 -21.88 6.87 3.12
CA ILE A 138 -22.94 7.11 2.13
C ILE A 138 -24.12 7.84 2.77
N ASP A 139 -24.56 7.42 3.95
CA ASP A 139 -25.65 8.06 4.70
C ASP A 139 -25.33 9.53 5.06
N MET A 140 -24.06 9.82 5.33
CA MET A 140 -23.56 11.18 5.57
C MET A 140 -23.40 12.00 4.27
N GLY A 141 -23.59 11.39 3.10
CA GLY A 141 -23.48 12.03 1.78
C GLY A 141 -22.08 12.04 1.18
N GLY A 142 -21.18 11.19 1.66
CA GLY A 142 -19.84 10.95 1.13
C GLY A 142 -19.73 9.75 0.19
N TYR A 143 -18.53 9.52 -0.32
CA TYR A 143 -18.15 8.46 -1.26
C TYR A 143 -17.06 7.60 -0.63
N PRO A 144 -17.37 6.36 -0.19
CA PRO A 144 -16.40 5.48 0.44
C PRO A 144 -15.52 4.78 -0.59
N ALA A 145 -14.21 4.80 -0.37
CA ALA A 145 -13.27 4.01 -1.14
C ALA A 145 -13.31 2.54 -0.73
N PHE A 146 -13.25 1.65 -1.70
CA PHE A 146 -12.76 0.29 -1.47
C PHE A 146 -11.26 0.34 -1.10
N PRO A 147 -10.76 -0.56 -0.23
CA PRO A 147 -9.38 -0.51 0.23
C PRO A 147 -8.36 -0.46 -0.90
N ALA A 148 -7.46 0.53 -0.83
CA ALA A 148 -6.29 0.56 -1.70
C ALA A 148 -5.33 -0.55 -1.30
N LEU A 149 -4.82 -1.31 -2.27
CA LEU A 149 -3.79 -2.33 -2.05
C LEU A 149 -2.47 -1.85 -2.62
N THR A 150 -1.36 -2.25 -2.01
CA THR A 150 -0.07 -2.13 -2.67
C THR A 150 -0.08 -3.00 -3.92
N GLU A 151 0.50 -2.53 -5.01
CA GLU A 151 0.59 -3.32 -6.23
C GLU A 151 1.72 -4.34 -6.11
N SER A 152 1.35 -5.63 -6.18
CA SER A 152 2.32 -6.70 -6.00
C SER A 152 1.89 -7.99 -6.69
N SER A 153 2.87 -8.60 -7.36
CA SER A 153 2.82 -9.97 -7.88
C SER A 153 3.38 -11.01 -6.91
N ASP A 154 3.95 -10.58 -5.78
CA ASP A 154 4.41 -11.50 -4.74
C ASP A 154 3.22 -12.25 -4.15
N HIS A 155 3.36 -13.55 -3.92
CA HIS A 155 2.26 -14.39 -3.47
C HIS A 155 1.62 -13.84 -2.19
N ARG A 156 2.45 -13.48 -1.21
CA ARG A 156 2.01 -13.04 0.11
C ARG A 156 1.26 -11.71 0.06
N HIS A 157 1.74 -10.79 -0.77
CA HIS A 157 1.19 -9.44 -0.89
C HIS A 157 0.30 -9.28 -2.14
N SER A 158 -0.10 -10.38 -2.79
CA SER A 158 -0.74 -10.36 -4.12
C SER A 158 -2.01 -9.51 -4.12
N THR A 159 -2.02 -8.44 -4.93
CA THR A 159 -3.18 -7.56 -5.07
C THR A 159 -4.43 -8.34 -5.50
N VAL A 160 -4.25 -9.31 -6.39
CA VAL A 160 -5.36 -10.12 -6.93
C VAL A 160 -5.98 -11.02 -5.87
N PHE A 161 -5.16 -11.69 -5.05
CA PHE A 161 -5.68 -12.57 -4.02
C PHE A 161 -6.37 -11.80 -2.90
N TRP A 162 -5.80 -10.69 -2.46
CA TRP A 162 -6.46 -9.81 -1.50
C TRP A 162 -7.81 -9.28 -2.01
N TYR A 163 -7.89 -8.78 -3.25
CA TYR A 163 -9.19 -8.36 -3.81
C TYR A 163 -10.19 -9.51 -3.94
N ARG A 164 -9.74 -10.70 -4.32
CA ARG A 164 -10.61 -11.88 -4.39
C ARG A 164 -11.18 -12.23 -3.03
N GLU A 165 -10.36 -12.33 -2.00
CA GLU A 165 -10.84 -12.74 -0.68
C GLU A 165 -11.76 -11.67 -0.06
N PHE A 166 -11.47 -10.39 -0.23
CA PHE A 166 -12.38 -9.31 0.19
C PHE A 166 -13.74 -9.40 -0.51
N LEU A 167 -13.74 -9.52 -1.84
CA LEU A 167 -14.98 -9.52 -2.63
C LEU A 167 -15.75 -10.85 -2.48
N ASN A 168 -15.04 -11.97 -2.34
CA ASN A 168 -15.64 -13.27 -2.06
C ASN A 168 -16.35 -13.26 -0.70
N TYR A 169 -15.69 -12.75 0.35
CA TYR A 169 -16.30 -12.57 1.66
C TYR A 169 -17.58 -11.73 1.58
N LEU A 170 -17.52 -10.57 0.93
CA LEU A 170 -18.68 -9.69 0.78
C LEU A 170 -19.81 -10.35 -0.03
N ALA A 171 -19.47 -11.15 -1.05
CA ALA A 171 -20.45 -11.88 -1.86
C ALA A 171 -21.12 -13.01 -1.07
N ASP A 172 -20.37 -13.72 -0.23
CA ASP A 172 -20.86 -14.85 0.54
C ASP A 172 -21.68 -14.40 1.75
N ALA A 173 -21.20 -13.38 2.49
CA ALA A 173 -21.79 -12.97 3.77
C ALA A 173 -22.72 -11.74 3.68
N HIS A 174 -22.50 -10.83 2.71
CA HIS A 174 -23.14 -9.51 2.69
C HIS A 174 -23.60 -9.07 1.30
N TYR A 175 -23.99 -10.02 0.44
CA TYR A 175 -24.24 -9.79 -0.99
C TYR A 175 -25.06 -8.53 -1.30
N GLN A 176 -26.23 -8.39 -0.67
CA GLN A 176 -27.14 -7.27 -0.94
C GLN A 176 -26.59 -5.94 -0.43
N ARG A 177 -26.01 -5.92 0.78
CA ARG A 177 -25.39 -4.72 1.36
C ARG A 177 -24.23 -4.23 0.51
N ALA A 178 -23.40 -5.15 0.02
CA ALA A 178 -22.29 -4.81 -0.88
C ALA A 178 -22.79 -4.21 -2.20
N ILE A 179 -23.84 -4.75 -2.81
CA ILE A 179 -24.49 -4.15 -3.99
C ILE A 179 -25.00 -2.75 -3.69
N ASP A 180 -25.63 -2.55 -2.53
CA ASP A 180 -26.16 -1.25 -2.14
C ASP A 180 -25.03 -0.23 -2.00
N VAL A 181 -23.90 -0.59 -1.38
CA VAL A 181 -22.71 0.26 -1.30
C VAL A 181 -22.11 0.55 -2.69
N PHE A 182 -21.85 -0.50 -3.49
CA PHE A 182 -21.27 -0.34 -4.84
C PHE A 182 -22.15 0.50 -5.77
N THR A 183 -23.47 0.44 -5.61
CA THR A 183 -24.38 1.17 -6.48
C THR A 183 -24.77 2.55 -5.97
N ASN A 184 -24.31 2.97 -4.78
CA ASN A 184 -24.69 4.24 -4.15
C ASN A 184 -23.50 5.09 -3.64
N GLY A 185 -22.35 5.02 -4.30
CA GLY A 185 -21.27 6.00 -4.08
C GLY A 185 -19.88 5.42 -3.87
N ALA A 186 -19.74 4.09 -3.84
CA ALA A 186 -18.42 3.49 -3.71
C ALA A 186 -17.55 3.70 -4.95
N TRP A 187 -16.25 3.85 -4.71
CA TRP A 187 -15.20 3.96 -5.71
C TRP A 187 -13.99 3.12 -5.28
N ALA A 188 -13.03 2.89 -6.17
CA ALA A 188 -11.81 2.14 -5.85
C ALA A 188 -10.60 3.06 -5.74
N ALA A 189 -9.90 2.99 -4.60
CA ALA A 189 -8.57 3.56 -4.47
C ALA A 189 -7.53 2.53 -4.95
N THR A 190 -6.52 2.99 -5.70
CA THR A 190 -5.42 2.14 -6.20
C THR A 190 -4.08 2.85 -6.04
N HIS A 191 -2.99 2.09 -5.92
CA HIS A 191 -1.64 2.63 -5.76
C HIS A 191 -0.69 2.24 -6.91
N PRO A 192 -0.89 2.76 -8.13
CA PRO A 192 -0.05 2.45 -9.28
C PRO A 192 1.36 3.03 -9.19
N TYR A 193 2.24 2.31 -8.50
CA TYR A 193 3.67 2.54 -8.52
C TYR A 193 4.23 2.09 -9.88
N LEU A 194 4.15 2.98 -10.87
CA LEU A 194 4.49 2.66 -12.26
C LEU A 194 5.95 2.25 -12.45
N TYR A 195 6.84 2.59 -11.50
CA TYR A 195 8.29 2.47 -11.67
C TYR A 195 8.71 3.10 -13.01
N ASN A 196 9.18 2.29 -13.97
CA ASN A 196 9.42 2.67 -15.35
C ASN A 196 8.59 1.85 -16.37
N HIS A 197 7.45 1.29 -15.99
CA HIS A 197 6.51 0.56 -16.86
C HIS A 197 5.71 1.49 -17.79
N PHE A 198 6.42 2.32 -18.54
CA PHE A 198 5.88 3.20 -19.57
C PHE A 198 6.92 3.34 -20.68
N TYR A 199 6.45 3.65 -21.88
CA TYR A 199 7.34 4.00 -22.98
C TYR A 199 6.59 4.79 -24.05
N GLN A 200 7.36 5.41 -24.94
CA GLN A 200 6.85 5.97 -26.18
C GLN A 200 7.35 5.13 -27.35
N GLU A 201 6.49 4.80 -28.30
CA GLU A 201 6.88 4.17 -29.57
C GLU A 201 7.73 5.14 -30.43
N PRO A 202 8.69 4.65 -31.22
CA PRO A 202 9.38 5.48 -32.21
C PRO A 202 8.39 5.97 -33.27
N PRO A 203 8.43 7.26 -33.69
CA PRO A 203 7.53 7.77 -34.72
C PRO A 203 7.54 6.92 -36.00
N GLY A 204 6.40 6.32 -36.34
CA GLY A 204 6.26 5.44 -37.50
C GLY A 204 6.95 4.07 -37.37
N GLY A 205 7.47 3.73 -36.20
CA GLY A 205 8.07 2.44 -35.90
C GLY A 205 7.07 1.41 -35.37
N PRO A 206 7.54 0.21 -34.99
CA PRO A 206 6.68 -0.87 -34.53
C PRO A 206 6.22 -0.65 -33.08
N SER A 207 4.99 -1.07 -32.78
CA SER A 207 4.34 -0.80 -31.49
C SER A 207 4.96 -1.49 -30.27
N ASN A 208 5.77 -2.52 -30.51
CA ASN A 208 6.46 -3.32 -29.51
C ASN A 208 7.93 -2.92 -29.33
N GLN A 209 8.26 -1.66 -29.62
CA GLN A 209 9.58 -1.07 -29.40
C GLN A 209 9.44 0.29 -28.73
N ALA A 210 10.34 0.56 -27.78
CA ALA A 210 10.45 1.86 -27.14
C ALA A 210 11.44 2.76 -27.89
N SER A 211 11.09 4.03 -28.03
CA SER A 211 12.01 5.10 -28.38
C SER A 211 13.14 5.19 -27.36
N PRO A 212 14.37 5.53 -27.80
CA PRO A 212 15.42 5.97 -26.88
C PRO A 212 14.89 7.08 -25.99
N TYR A 213 15.20 7.03 -24.70
CA TYR A 213 14.62 7.94 -23.70
C TYR A 213 14.91 9.42 -23.99
N GLN A 214 16.01 9.73 -24.66
CA GLN A 214 16.38 11.08 -25.09
C GLN A 214 15.52 11.63 -26.23
N GLN A 215 14.72 10.78 -26.89
CA GLN A 215 13.86 11.15 -28.02
C GLN A 215 12.39 11.23 -27.60
N GLN A 216 12.07 11.00 -26.32
CA GLN A 216 10.70 11.02 -25.82
C GLN A 216 10.15 12.44 -25.75
N ASN A 217 8.89 12.61 -26.15
CA ASN A 217 8.19 13.91 -26.18
C ASN A 217 6.69 13.73 -25.89
N ALA A 218 6.19 14.40 -24.86
CA ALA A 218 4.80 14.33 -24.40
C ALA A 218 3.77 14.90 -25.38
N ASN A 219 4.21 15.67 -26.38
CA ASN A 219 3.34 16.22 -27.42
C ASN A 219 3.23 15.30 -28.63
N GLU A 220 4.03 14.24 -28.69
CA GLU A 220 3.98 13.24 -29.74
C GLU A 220 3.15 12.01 -29.29
N PRO A 221 2.48 11.32 -30.22
CA PRO A 221 1.70 10.13 -29.90
C PRO A 221 2.61 8.93 -29.55
N GLY A 222 2.00 7.78 -29.29
CA GLY A 222 2.72 6.51 -29.09
C GLY A 222 3.09 6.21 -27.63
N TRP A 223 2.56 6.97 -26.67
CA TRP A 223 2.77 6.68 -25.25
C TRP A 223 1.90 5.52 -24.74
N HIS A 224 2.51 4.65 -23.95
CA HIS A 224 1.89 3.50 -23.29
C HIS A 224 2.02 3.59 -21.77
N PHE A 225 0.90 3.33 -21.09
CA PHE A 225 0.80 3.26 -19.62
C PHE A 225 -0.11 2.10 -19.16
N GLU A 226 -0.64 1.32 -20.10
CA GLU A 226 -1.58 0.22 -19.90
C GLU A 226 -0.91 -1.12 -19.50
N TYR A 227 0.26 -1.07 -18.87
CA TYR A 227 0.92 -2.27 -18.35
C TYR A 227 -0.06 -3.18 -17.57
N PRO A 228 0.00 -4.52 -17.71
CA PRO A 228 0.88 -5.32 -18.56
C PRO A 228 0.34 -5.60 -19.98
N TYR A 229 -0.68 -4.88 -20.42
CA TYR A 229 -1.34 -5.11 -21.71
C TYR A 229 -0.62 -4.46 -22.89
N ASP A 230 0.42 -3.67 -22.62
CA ASP A 230 1.17 -2.97 -23.65
C ASP A 230 1.92 -3.94 -24.59
N PRO A 231 2.10 -3.57 -25.87
CA PRO A 231 2.76 -4.45 -26.85
C PRO A 231 4.19 -4.86 -26.49
N LEU A 232 4.94 -4.02 -25.78
CA LEU A 232 6.31 -4.31 -25.36
C LEU A 232 6.31 -5.48 -24.37
N GLN A 233 5.51 -5.42 -23.31
CA GLN A 233 5.37 -6.51 -22.35
C GLN A 233 4.81 -7.78 -22.98
N GLN A 234 3.80 -7.66 -23.83
CA GLN A 234 3.20 -8.81 -24.51
C GLN A 234 4.17 -9.51 -25.48
N ARG A 235 5.20 -8.82 -25.97
CA ARG A 235 6.28 -9.45 -26.73
C ARG A 235 7.18 -10.31 -25.84
N PHE A 236 7.45 -9.88 -24.61
CA PHE A 236 8.33 -10.59 -23.68
C PHE A 236 7.62 -11.75 -22.97
N ASP A 237 6.36 -11.57 -22.59
CA ASP A 237 5.55 -12.56 -21.86
C ASP A 237 4.12 -12.58 -22.46
N PRO A 238 3.93 -13.23 -23.62
CA PRO A 238 2.64 -13.25 -24.30
C PRO A 238 1.53 -13.84 -23.42
N GLY A 239 0.43 -13.11 -23.28
CA GLY A 239 -0.70 -13.51 -22.45
C GLY A 239 -0.58 -13.10 -20.97
N ARG A 240 0.44 -12.33 -20.59
CA ARG A 240 0.51 -11.71 -19.26
C ARG A 240 -0.74 -10.86 -19.02
N THR A 241 -1.33 -10.99 -17.85
CA THR A 241 -2.48 -10.19 -17.43
C THR A 241 -2.29 -9.76 -15.98
N PRO A 242 -3.04 -8.74 -15.52
CA PRO A 242 -3.14 -8.41 -14.10
C PRO A 242 -3.54 -9.58 -13.21
N PHE A 243 -4.28 -10.56 -13.74
CA PHE A 243 -4.72 -11.77 -13.03
C PHE A 243 -3.71 -12.92 -13.05
N GLY A 244 -2.61 -12.77 -13.80
CA GLY A 244 -1.53 -13.74 -13.89
C GLY A 244 -1.65 -14.59 -15.13
N GLN A 245 -1.42 -15.90 -14.98
CA GLN A 245 -1.62 -16.97 -15.99
C GLN A 245 -0.40 -17.33 -16.85
N THR A 246 0.71 -16.61 -16.70
CA THR A 246 1.99 -17.00 -17.31
C THR A 246 2.91 -17.61 -16.27
N ALA A 247 3.93 -18.35 -16.71
CA ALA A 247 4.93 -18.90 -15.81
C ALA A 247 5.73 -17.80 -15.07
N LEU A 248 5.84 -16.60 -15.65
CA LEU A 248 6.60 -15.49 -15.08
C LEU A 248 5.78 -14.67 -14.08
N THR A 249 4.45 -14.67 -14.19
CA THR A 249 3.55 -14.01 -13.25
C THR A 249 2.38 -14.91 -12.88
N PRO A 250 2.61 -15.95 -12.06
CA PRO A 250 1.57 -16.88 -11.68
C PRO A 250 0.48 -16.24 -10.80
N ASN A 251 0.83 -15.21 -10.01
CA ASN A 251 -0.07 -14.58 -9.04
C ASN A 251 -0.71 -13.26 -9.51
N GLY A 252 -0.57 -12.92 -10.79
CA GLY A 252 -0.94 -11.60 -11.26
C GLY A 252 0.20 -10.60 -11.25
N ASP A 253 -0.08 -9.46 -11.86
CA ASP A 253 0.83 -8.34 -11.95
C ASP A 253 0.07 -7.04 -12.20
N THR A 254 -0.13 -6.32 -11.11
CA THR A 254 -0.96 -5.13 -11.06
C THR A 254 -0.17 -3.85 -11.17
N ASN A 255 1.16 -3.88 -11.41
CA ASN A 255 2.08 -2.73 -11.36
C ASN A 255 1.92 -1.70 -12.52
N GLY A 256 0.70 -1.46 -12.99
CA GLY A 256 0.40 -0.63 -14.14
C GLY A 256 -0.72 0.35 -13.84
N LEU A 257 -0.76 1.47 -14.57
CA LEU A 257 -1.60 2.64 -14.23
C LEU A 257 -3.08 2.31 -14.01
N ILE A 258 -3.58 1.30 -14.72
CA ILE A 258 -4.98 0.89 -14.68
C ILE A 258 -5.15 -0.56 -14.20
N ALA A 259 -4.08 -1.28 -13.88
CA ALA A 259 -4.14 -2.74 -13.74
C ALA A 259 -4.88 -3.18 -12.47
N ALA A 260 -4.59 -2.58 -11.31
CA ALA A 260 -5.35 -2.86 -10.08
C ALA A 260 -6.84 -2.48 -10.21
N GLY A 261 -7.14 -1.33 -10.82
CA GLY A 261 -8.52 -0.88 -11.06
C GLY A 261 -9.30 -1.79 -12.02
N ASP A 262 -8.63 -2.36 -13.03
CA ASP A 262 -9.21 -3.33 -13.95
C ASP A 262 -9.49 -4.67 -13.25
N VAL A 263 -8.57 -5.14 -12.40
CA VAL A 263 -8.78 -6.32 -11.56
C VAL A 263 -10.02 -6.13 -10.68
N PHE A 264 -10.06 -5.02 -9.93
CA PHE A 264 -11.16 -4.73 -9.03
C PHE A 264 -12.51 -4.68 -9.76
N ASN A 265 -12.62 -3.92 -10.86
CA ASN A 265 -13.88 -3.78 -11.59
C ASN A 265 -14.35 -5.09 -12.23
N ARG A 266 -13.44 -5.94 -12.71
CA ARG A 266 -13.78 -7.27 -13.24
C ARG A 266 -14.30 -8.19 -12.13
N LEU A 267 -13.65 -8.19 -10.96
CA LEU A 267 -14.09 -8.99 -9.83
C LEU A 267 -15.44 -8.49 -9.29
N VAL A 268 -15.64 -7.18 -9.15
CA VAL A 268 -16.96 -6.62 -8.76
C VAL A 268 -18.05 -7.07 -9.72
N ARG A 269 -17.79 -7.02 -11.03
CA ARG A 269 -18.74 -7.50 -12.03
C ARG A 269 -18.98 -9.01 -11.93
N GLU A 270 -17.93 -9.80 -11.72
CA GLU A 270 -18.01 -11.25 -11.60
C GLU A 270 -18.82 -11.69 -10.38
N TYR A 271 -18.55 -11.10 -9.21
CA TYR A 271 -19.19 -11.47 -7.96
C TYR A 271 -20.61 -10.89 -7.83
N PHE A 272 -20.85 -9.66 -8.27
CA PHE A 272 -22.09 -8.93 -7.97
C PHE A 272 -22.91 -8.51 -9.19
N GLY A 273 -22.38 -8.64 -10.41
CA GLY A 273 -23.08 -8.23 -11.63
C GLY A 273 -23.25 -6.71 -11.81
N VAL A 274 -22.57 -5.90 -10.99
CA VAL A 274 -22.63 -4.43 -11.02
C VAL A 274 -21.32 -3.83 -11.53
N GLY A 275 -21.30 -2.50 -11.69
CA GLY A 275 -20.14 -1.74 -12.13
C GLY A 275 -20.18 -1.32 -13.61
N PRO A 276 -19.12 -0.66 -14.10
CA PRO A 276 -17.87 -0.37 -13.37
C PRO A 276 -18.06 0.71 -12.30
N LEU A 277 -17.19 0.72 -11.30
CA LEU A 277 -17.07 1.77 -10.28
C LEU A 277 -15.96 2.75 -10.68
N PRO A 278 -16.05 4.03 -10.27
CA PRO A 278 -14.95 4.98 -10.44
C PRO A 278 -13.68 4.48 -9.76
N VAL A 279 -12.53 4.78 -10.35
CA VAL A 279 -11.21 4.48 -9.80
C VAL A 279 -10.39 5.75 -9.83
N VAL A 280 -9.78 6.05 -8.68
CA VAL A 280 -8.77 7.10 -8.57
C VAL A 280 -7.52 6.46 -8.00
N ALA A 281 -6.40 6.66 -8.68
CA ALA A 281 -5.12 6.24 -8.17
C ALA A 281 -4.67 7.23 -7.09
N THR A 282 -4.78 6.85 -5.83
CA THR A 282 -4.58 7.79 -4.72
C THR A 282 -3.12 7.80 -4.24
N GLU A 283 -2.25 7.07 -4.92
CA GLU A 283 -0.84 7.07 -4.68
C GLU A 283 -0.10 6.53 -5.90
N GLY A 284 1.15 6.93 -6.09
CA GLY A 284 2.06 6.32 -7.07
C GLY A 284 2.49 7.26 -8.18
N GLY A 285 2.48 6.75 -9.41
CA GLY A 285 3.10 7.34 -10.58
C GLY A 285 4.56 6.91 -10.78
N PRO A 286 5.23 7.49 -11.80
CA PRO A 286 6.65 7.29 -12.03
C PRO A 286 7.48 7.74 -10.82
N THR A 287 8.49 6.97 -10.44
CA THR A 287 9.39 7.36 -9.34
C THR A 287 10.14 8.64 -9.68
N VAL A 288 10.15 9.62 -8.77
CA VAL A 288 10.89 10.86 -8.98
C VAL A 288 12.40 10.56 -9.04
N PRO A 289 13.09 10.95 -10.12
CA PRO A 289 14.55 10.85 -10.22
C PRO A 289 15.26 11.60 -9.11
N ASP A 290 16.19 10.96 -8.40
CA ASP A 290 17.04 11.60 -7.38
C ASP A 290 17.95 12.67 -8.03
N PRO A 291 17.77 13.97 -7.74
CA PRO A 291 18.53 15.08 -8.27
C PRO A 291 20.01 15.08 -7.83
N SER A 292 20.39 14.37 -6.78
CA SER A 292 21.79 14.29 -6.34
C SER A 292 22.67 13.42 -7.24
N ARG A 293 22.06 12.67 -8.17
CA ARG A 293 22.74 11.78 -9.12
C ARG A 293 22.75 12.43 -10.49
N ASP A 294 23.76 13.25 -10.77
CA ASP A 294 23.78 14.19 -11.91
C ASP A 294 23.74 13.54 -13.30
N ASP A 295 24.11 12.26 -13.44
CA ASP A 295 24.23 11.57 -14.73
C ASP A 295 23.46 10.24 -14.82
N GLU A 296 22.54 9.98 -13.89
CA GLU A 296 21.95 8.64 -13.80
C GLU A 296 20.65 8.48 -14.58
N VAL A 297 20.66 7.41 -15.38
CA VAL A 297 19.47 6.77 -15.93
C VAL A 297 18.78 5.97 -14.84
N PHE A 298 17.48 6.20 -14.68
CA PHE A 298 16.63 5.46 -13.77
C PHE A 298 15.97 4.32 -14.55
N GLN A 299 16.20 3.09 -14.11
CA GLN A 299 15.67 1.89 -14.75
C GLN A 299 15.48 0.78 -13.72
N GLN A 300 14.31 0.74 -13.09
CA GLN A 300 13.99 -0.30 -12.12
C GLN A 300 13.68 -1.65 -12.79
N ASP A 301 13.07 -1.59 -13.98
CA ASP A 301 12.78 -2.74 -14.83
C ASP A 301 13.49 -2.61 -16.18
N THR A 302 14.41 -3.55 -16.44
CA THR A 302 15.22 -3.58 -17.66
C THR A 302 14.44 -3.90 -18.94
N ARG A 303 13.18 -4.34 -18.83
CA ARG A 303 12.29 -4.54 -19.99
C ARG A 303 11.88 -3.21 -20.63
N TYR A 304 11.81 -2.16 -19.83
CA TYR A 304 11.39 -0.82 -20.24
C TYR A 304 12.59 0.11 -20.43
N PRO A 305 12.45 1.18 -21.24
CA PRO A 305 13.51 2.15 -21.39
C PRO A 305 13.83 2.81 -20.04
N PRO A 306 15.10 3.22 -19.82
CA PRO A 306 15.42 4.11 -18.74
C PRO A 306 14.76 5.49 -18.93
N TYR A 307 14.79 6.32 -17.90
CA TYR A 307 14.41 7.72 -17.95
C TYR A 307 15.37 8.56 -17.11
N THR A 308 15.35 9.87 -17.28
CA THR A 308 16.23 10.80 -16.56
C THR A 308 15.42 11.95 -15.99
N LYS A 309 16.09 12.83 -15.24
CA LYS A 309 15.49 14.08 -14.78
C LYS A 309 14.96 14.94 -15.94
N GLN A 310 15.66 14.93 -17.07
CA GLN A 310 15.36 15.81 -18.21
C GLN A 310 14.10 15.40 -18.98
N ASN A 311 13.72 14.11 -18.97
CA ASN A 311 12.50 13.66 -19.66
C ASN A 311 11.40 13.22 -18.68
N PHE A 312 11.62 13.35 -17.37
CA PHE A 312 10.63 13.03 -16.35
C PHE A 312 9.35 13.89 -16.48
N ASP A 313 9.49 15.16 -16.81
CA ASP A 313 8.35 16.04 -17.07
C ASP A 313 7.59 15.64 -18.35
N GLU A 314 8.29 15.20 -19.40
CA GLU A 314 7.65 14.63 -20.60
C GLU A 314 6.79 13.42 -20.22
N ILE A 315 7.32 12.50 -19.41
CA ILE A 315 6.60 11.28 -18.99
C ILE A 315 5.33 11.64 -18.20
N ILE A 316 5.44 12.52 -17.21
CA ILE A 316 4.30 12.92 -16.37
C ILE A 316 3.25 13.66 -17.20
N MET A 317 3.66 14.57 -18.10
CA MET A 317 2.73 15.29 -18.96
C MET A 317 2.06 14.37 -19.98
N ALA A 318 2.78 13.39 -20.52
CA ALA A 318 2.23 12.36 -21.39
C ALA A 318 1.20 11.49 -20.65
N MET A 319 1.50 11.11 -19.40
CA MET A 319 0.59 10.33 -18.56
C MET A 319 -0.73 11.07 -18.32
N TRP A 320 -0.70 12.37 -18.02
CA TRP A 320 -1.92 13.16 -17.86
C TRP A 320 -2.77 13.20 -19.12
N LYS A 321 -2.14 13.35 -20.30
CA LYS A 321 -2.84 13.31 -21.58
C LYS A 321 -3.41 11.92 -21.85
N TRP A 322 -2.61 10.88 -21.61
CA TRP A 322 -3.03 9.49 -21.78
C TRP A 322 -4.24 9.15 -20.90
N ILE A 323 -4.29 9.64 -19.65
CA ILE A 323 -5.46 9.44 -18.78
C ILE A 323 -6.73 10.01 -19.43
N VAL A 324 -6.67 11.21 -20.00
CA VAL A 324 -7.86 11.83 -20.63
C VAL A 324 -8.23 11.17 -21.96
N GLU A 325 -7.24 10.82 -22.77
CA GLU A 325 -7.45 10.39 -24.15
C GLU A 325 -7.63 8.88 -24.31
N LYS A 326 -7.00 8.11 -23.42
CA LYS A 326 -6.79 6.67 -23.57
C LYS A 326 -7.22 5.86 -22.37
N ALA A 327 -7.30 6.38 -21.14
CA ALA A 327 -7.73 5.53 -20.02
C ALA A 327 -9.18 5.02 -20.19
N PRO A 328 -9.54 3.91 -19.51
CA PRO A 328 -10.94 3.52 -19.38
C PRO A 328 -11.76 4.62 -18.71
N SER A 329 -13.05 4.75 -19.06
CA SER A 329 -13.91 5.81 -18.52
C SER A 329 -14.16 5.75 -17.02
N TRP A 330 -13.85 4.62 -16.40
CA TRP A 330 -13.89 4.45 -14.95
C TRP A 330 -12.64 4.98 -14.25
N PHE A 331 -11.54 5.26 -14.94
CA PHE A 331 -10.32 5.78 -14.34
C PHE A 331 -10.28 7.31 -14.41
N TRP A 332 -10.31 7.99 -13.26
CA TRP A 332 -10.60 9.43 -13.18
C TRP A 332 -9.39 10.32 -12.91
N GLY A 333 -8.27 9.74 -12.51
CA GLY A 333 -7.05 10.50 -12.25
C GLY A 333 -6.10 9.77 -11.32
N MET A 334 -5.03 10.47 -10.97
CA MET A 334 -4.02 9.98 -10.04
C MET A 334 -3.45 11.10 -9.18
N THR A 335 -3.13 10.80 -7.93
CA THR A 335 -2.29 11.63 -7.07
C THR A 335 -0.87 11.09 -7.01
N LEU A 336 0.09 11.91 -7.42
CA LEU A 336 1.52 11.57 -7.41
C LEU A 336 2.06 11.37 -5.98
N TRP A 337 3.00 10.44 -5.83
CA TRP A 337 3.72 10.12 -4.59
C TRP A 337 5.06 10.86 -4.47
N ASP A 338 5.38 11.52 -3.36
CA ASP A 338 4.51 12.28 -2.46
C ASP A 338 4.91 13.76 -2.56
N GLU A 339 4.08 14.68 -2.05
CA GLU A 339 4.28 16.13 -2.18
C GLU A 339 5.70 16.61 -1.81
N PRO A 340 6.34 16.14 -0.72
CA PRO A 340 7.72 16.47 -0.41
C PRO A 340 8.72 16.04 -1.48
N ALA A 341 8.51 14.92 -2.18
CA ALA A 341 9.39 14.49 -3.27
C ALA A 341 9.41 15.48 -4.45
N TYR A 342 8.32 16.23 -4.65
CA TYR A 342 8.19 17.19 -5.76
C TYR A 342 8.64 18.62 -5.40
N TYR A 343 8.73 18.94 -4.11
CA TYR A 343 9.01 20.31 -3.66
C TYR A 343 10.21 20.43 -2.72
N ASP A 344 10.46 19.44 -1.86
CA ASP A 344 11.35 19.58 -0.70
C ASP A 344 12.58 18.68 -0.81
N ALA A 345 12.40 17.36 -0.92
CA ALA A 345 13.49 16.38 -0.89
C ALA A 345 14.56 16.69 -1.93
N PHE A 346 14.12 17.23 -3.06
CA PHE A 346 14.90 17.42 -4.27
C PHE A 346 14.89 18.87 -4.76
N GLY A 347 14.33 19.77 -3.95
CA GLY A 347 13.83 21.06 -4.42
C GLY A 347 12.64 20.89 -5.35
N ARG A 348 12.12 22.02 -5.83
CA ARG A 348 11.00 22.05 -6.77
C ARG A 348 11.39 21.39 -8.10
N VAL A 349 10.75 20.27 -8.43
CA VAL A 349 11.04 19.53 -9.66
C VAL A 349 10.46 20.25 -10.90
N PRO A 350 11.14 20.20 -12.08
CA PRO A 350 10.72 20.96 -13.28
C PRO A 350 9.29 20.65 -13.78
N VAL A 351 8.79 19.44 -13.51
CA VAL A 351 7.43 19.06 -13.91
C VAL A 351 6.36 19.92 -13.24
N ILE A 352 6.62 20.48 -12.05
CA ILE A 352 5.68 21.41 -11.41
C ILE A 352 5.52 22.68 -12.25
N ASP A 353 6.62 23.26 -12.73
CA ASP A 353 6.59 24.45 -13.58
C ASP A 353 5.87 24.20 -14.89
N ARG A 354 6.09 23.02 -15.48
CA ARG A 354 5.41 22.61 -16.71
C ARG A 354 3.91 22.44 -16.51
N MET A 355 3.47 21.81 -15.42
CA MET A 355 2.05 21.71 -15.07
C MET A 355 1.41 23.08 -14.82
N ALA A 356 2.16 24.03 -14.26
CA ALA A 356 1.67 25.41 -14.05
C ALA A 356 1.50 26.19 -15.36
N ALA A 357 2.41 25.96 -16.33
CA ALA A 357 2.38 26.57 -17.66
C ALA A 357 1.29 25.99 -18.57
N GLU A 358 1.01 24.69 -18.48
CA GLU A 358 0.08 23.99 -19.36
C GLU A 358 -1.29 23.77 -18.70
N ALA A 359 -2.36 24.25 -19.35
CA ALA A 359 -3.73 24.01 -18.88
C ALA A 359 -4.04 22.50 -18.81
N PRO A 360 -4.71 22.02 -17.75
CA PRO A 360 -5.08 20.61 -17.65
C PRO A 360 -6.11 20.24 -18.72
N LEU A 361 -5.93 19.05 -19.29
CA LEU A 361 -7.00 18.39 -20.02
C LEU A 361 -8.00 17.83 -19.00
N LEU A 362 -9.29 17.85 -19.37
CA LEU A 362 -10.37 17.41 -18.51
C LEU A 362 -10.92 16.07 -18.99
N VAL A 363 -11.10 15.13 -18.06
CA VAL A 363 -11.74 13.85 -18.29
C VAL A 363 -13.19 14.08 -18.70
N ASN A 364 -13.60 13.46 -19.81
CA ASN A 364 -15.00 13.42 -20.21
C ASN A 364 -15.72 12.29 -19.47
N VAL A 365 -16.72 12.64 -18.67
CA VAL A 365 -17.45 11.69 -17.83
C VAL A 365 -18.71 11.19 -18.55
N PRO A 366 -18.72 9.94 -19.05
CA PRO A 366 -19.90 9.39 -19.69
C PRO A 366 -21.02 9.15 -18.69
N SER A 367 -22.25 9.00 -19.20
CA SER A 367 -23.39 8.59 -18.38
C SER A 367 -23.38 7.07 -18.20
N ILE A 368 -22.58 6.58 -17.25
CA ILE A 368 -22.51 5.17 -16.86
C ILE A 368 -23.24 4.99 -15.54
N ASP A 369 -24.24 4.13 -15.50
CA ASP A 369 -24.92 3.73 -14.26
C ASP A 369 -24.24 2.48 -13.69
N THR A 370 -23.76 2.58 -12.45
CA THR A 370 -23.13 1.46 -11.74
C THR A 370 -24.07 0.27 -11.55
N ARG A 371 -25.39 0.47 -11.58
CA ARG A 371 -26.38 -0.62 -11.43
C ARG A 371 -26.52 -1.51 -12.65
N SER A 372 -26.22 -1.00 -13.84
CA SER A 372 -26.65 -1.67 -15.08
C SER A 372 -25.78 -2.87 -15.44
N GLY A 373 -24.55 -2.96 -14.92
CA GLY A 373 -23.56 -3.99 -15.26
C GLY A 373 -23.20 -4.05 -16.75
N SER A 374 -23.77 -3.16 -17.58
CA SER A 374 -23.95 -3.35 -19.02
C SER A 374 -23.02 -2.49 -19.87
N THR A 375 -22.12 -1.71 -19.26
CA THR A 375 -21.20 -0.82 -19.97
C THR A 375 -19.72 -1.19 -19.78
N PHE A 376 -19.42 -2.20 -18.97
CA PHE A 376 -18.05 -2.66 -18.80
C PHE A 376 -17.68 -3.64 -19.93
N GLU A 377 -17.38 -3.18 -21.14
CA GLU A 377 -16.67 -4.07 -22.08
C GLU A 377 -15.19 -4.10 -21.66
N PRO A 378 -14.68 -5.21 -21.08
CA PRO A 378 -13.26 -5.28 -20.74
C PRO A 378 -12.48 -5.06 -22.03
N ARG A 379 -11.67 -3.99 -22.08
CA ARG A 379 -10.87 -3.66 -23.28
C ARG A 379 -9.90 -4.78 -23.66
N TYR A 380 -9.57 -5.65 -22.71
CA TYR A 380 -8.69 -6.77 -22.90
C TYR A 380 -9.41 -8.08 -22.54
N PRO A 381 -9.48 -9.06 -23.46
CA PRO A 381 -10.23 -10.28 -23.25
C PRO A 381 -9.77 -11.01 -21.98
N VAL A 382 -10.74 -11.51 -21.21
CA VAL A 382 -10.48 -12.47 -20.12
C VAL A 382 -10.24 -13.83 -20.77
N PRO A 383 -9.12 -14.52 -20.54
CA PRO A 383 -8.92 -15.84 -21.09
C PRO A 383 -9.93 -16.86 -20.52
N PRO A 384 -10.38 -17.87 -21.30
CA PRO A 384 -11.50 -18.76 -20.95
C PRO A 384 -11.32 -19.61 -19.68
N ASN A 385 -10.10 -19.67 -19.14
CA ASN A 385 -9.75 -20.57 -18.03
C ASN A 385 -9.83 -19.91 -16.64
N PHE A 386 -10.39 -18.70 -16.55
CA PHE A 386 -10.70 -18.05 -15.27
C PHE A 386 -11.92 -18.72 -14.64
N LYS A 387 -11.70 -19.86 -13.96
CA LYS A 387 -12.76 -20.54 -13.20
C LYS A 387 -12.94 -19.87 -11.85
N ARG A 388 -14.21 -19.73 -11.43
CA ARG A 388 -14.61 -19.56 -10.02
C ARG A 388 -13.70 -20.43 -9.15
N GLY A 389 -13.05 -19.82 -8.15
CA GLY A 389 -12.57 -20.58 -7.00
C GLY A 389 -13.74 -21.40 -6.49
N VAL A 390 -13.58 -22.72 -6.48
CA VAL A 390 -14.58 -23.66 -6.00
C VAL A 390 -14.62 -23.51 -4.48
N GLY A 391 -15.74 -23.05 -3.89
CA GLY A 391 -15.89 -23.15 -2.43
C GLY A 391 -16.83 -22.15 -1.76
N GLY A 392 -18.09 -22.05 -2.19
CA GLY A 392 -19.15 -21.54 -1.33
C GLY A 392 -20.35 -22.48 -1.42
N PRO A 393 -20.74 -23.20 -0.35
CA PRO A 393 -22.00 -23.93 -0.36
C PRO A 393 -23.16 -22.92 -0.50
N PRO A 394 -24.31 -23.32 -1.10
CA PRO A 394 -25.51 -22.50 -1.02
C PRO A 394 -25.87 -22.24 0.45
N PRO A 395 -26.54 -21.11 0.75
CA PRO A 395 -26.83 -20.70 2.13
C PRO A 395 -27.53 -21.82 2.90
N PRO A 396 -27.19 -22.04 4.18
CA PRO A 396 -27.86 -23.05 4.99
C PRO A 396 -29.35 -22.66 5.14
N GLU A 397 -30.22 -23.64 4.91
CA GLU A 397 -31.61 -23.58 5.36
C GLU A 397 -31.63 -23.65 6.89
N ASP A 398 -32.52 -22.87 7.50
CA ASP A 398 -32.65 -22.65 8.94
C ASP A 398 -32.63 -23.97 9.74
N GLU A 399 -31.57 -24.18 10.54
CA GLU A 399 -31.54 -25.20 11.59
C GLU A 399 -31.55 -24.52 12.98
N GLU A 400 -32.45 -25.02 13.82
CA GLU A 400 -32.85 -24.48 15.12
C GLU A 400 -31.72 -24.55 16.17
N GLU A 401 -31.57 -23.48 16.96
CA GLU A 401 -30.63 -23.36 18.09
C GLU A 401 -30.92 -24.40 19.21
N GLU A 402 -29.93 -25.23 19.54
CA GLU A 402 -29.87 -25.95 20.83
C GLU A 402 -29.09 -25.13 21.87
N THR A 403 -29.78 -24.72 22.93
CA THR A 403 -29.24 -24.06 24.13
C THR A 403 -28.34 -24.98 24.97
N PRO A 404 -27.14 -24.54 25.42
CA PRO A 404 -26.34 -25.26 26.40
C PRO A 404 -26.69 -24.94 27.86
N GLU A 405 -26.54 -25.96 28.72
CA GLU A 405 -26.79 -25.96 30.18
C GLU A 405 -25.74 -25.18 31.01
N PRO A 406 -26.10 -24.71 32.22
CA PRO A 406 -25.26 -23.83 33.03
C PRO A 406 -24.15 -24.58 33.83
N PRO A 407 -22.97 -23.95 34.05
CA PRO A 407 -21.89 -24.53 34.85
C PRO A 407 -22.11 -24.36 36.37
N GLY A 408 -21.62 -25.35 37.13
CA GLY A 408 -21.75 -25.48 38.59
C GLY A 408 -20.85 -24.59 39.44
N GLU A 409 -21.17 -24.57 40.73
CA GLU A 409 -20.70 -23.65 41.79
C GLU A 409 -19.19 -23.71 42.10
N PRO A 410 -18.58 -22.57 42.52
CA PRO A 410 -17.18 -22.49 42.94
C PRO A 410 -16.96 -22.80 44.44
N THR A 411 -15.81 -23.38 44.77
CA THR A 411 -15.34 -23.63 46.14
C THR A 411 -14.27 -22.61 46.60
N ASP A 412 -14.30 -22.25 47.88
CA ASP A 412 -13.49 -21.20 48.51
C ASP A 412 -11.99 -21.53 48.62
N PRO A 413 -11.09 -20.55 48.42
CA PRO A 413 -9.65 -20.70 48.68
C PRO A 413 -9.24 -20.31 50.12
N PRO A 414 -8.14 -20.87 50.65
CA PRO A 414 -7.61 -20.60 51.99
C PRO A 414 -6.85 -19.25 52.09
N PRO A 415 -6.61 -18.74 53.31
CA PRO A 415 -6.18 -17.35 53.55
C PRO A 415 -4.70 -17.08 53.26
N PRO A 416 -4.33 -15.81 52.96
CA PRO A 416 -3.02 -15.45 52.44
C PRO A 416 -1.95 -15.33 53.52
N THR A 417 -0.76 -15.86 53.23
CA THR A 417 0.50 -15.55 53.91
C THR A 417 1.16 -14.32 53.29
N GLU A 418 1.73 -13.44 54.14
CA GLU A 418 2.40 -12.21 53.73
C GLU A 418 3.58 -12.47 52.77
N PRO A 419 3.65 -11.79 51.61
CA PRO A 419 4.71 -12.00 50.64
C PRO A 419 6.00 -11.27 51.06
N PRO A 420 7.17 -11.88 50.86
CA PRO A 420 8.46 -11.23 51.05
C PRO A 420 8.63 -10.07 50.05
N ALA A 421 9.41 -9.06 50.46
CA ALA A 421 9.68 -7.86 49.67
C ALA A 421 10.03 -8.22 48.21
N THR A 422 9.20 -7.74 47.29
CA THR A 422 9.31 -8.04 45.87
C THR A 422 10.60 -7.43 45.34
N PRO A 423 11.54 -8.23 44.77
CA PRO A 423 12.66 -7.65 44.05
C PRO A 423 12.09 -6.75 42.94
N THR A 424 12.60 -5.53 42.83
CA THR A 424 12.24 -4.61 41.75
C THR A 424 12.31 -5.38 40.43
N PRO A 425 11.21 -5.46 39.66
CA PRO A 425 11.15 -6.27 38.46
C PRO A 425 12.24 -5.79 37.50
N PHE A 426 13.12 -6.71 37.11
CA PHE A 426 14.08 -6.46 36.05
C PHE A 426 13.29 -6.09 34.79
N VAL A 427 13.50 -4.87 34.30
CA VAL A 427 12.89 -4.34 33.07
C VAL A 427 13.78 -4.77 31.89
N GLY A 428 13.20 -5.39 30.88
CA GLY A 428 13.91 -5.93 29.72
C GLY A 428 13.83 -7.45 29.60
N PRO A 429 14.40 -8.04 28.53
CA PRO A 429 14.26 -9.43 28.19
C PRO A 429 14.88 -10.36 29.23
N GLY A 430 14.30 -11.55 29.35
CA GLY A 430 14.80 -12.66 30.13
C GLY A 430 16.08 -13.26 29.55
N ARG A 431 16.79 -14.03 30.38
CA ARG A 431 18.04 -14.69 29.99
C ARG A 431 17.76 -15.80 28.96
N VAL A 432 18.52 -15.81 27.87
CA VAL A 432 18.43 -16.85 26.84
C VAL A 432 19.00 -18.19 27.34
N THR A 433 18.19 -19.26 27.35
CA THR A 433 18.61 -20.63 27.72
C THR A 433 18.41 -21.66 26.60
N GLY A 434 18.02 -21.22 25.41
CA GLY A 434 17.71 -22.05 24.25
C GLY A 434 17.63 -21.21 22.97
N GLU A 435 16.71 -21.53 22.07
CA GLU A 435 16.41 -20.63 20.95
C GLU A 435 15.73 -19.35 21.50
N PRO A 436 16.19 -18.16 21.08
CA PRO A 436 15.60 -16.90 21.53
C PRO A 436 14.21 -16.68 20.90
N ASP A 437 13.27 -16.12 21.65
CA ASP A 437 11.94 -15.74 21.15
C ASP A 437 12.04 -14.70 20.03
N TYR A 438 12.99 -13.77 20.15
CA TYR A 438 13.23 -12.70 19.20
C TYR A 438 14.66 -12.73 18.68
N HIS A 439 14.81 -12.43 17.39
CA HIS A 439 16.11 -12.19 16.76
C HIS A 439 16.09 -10.82 16.09
N TRP A 440 16.84 -9.88 16.66
CA TRP A 440 17.05 -8.58 16.07
C TRP A 440 18.41 -8.51 15.39
N LEU A 441 18.48 -7.75 14.30
CA LEU A 441 19.72 -7.40 13.62
C LEU A 441 19.88 -5.89 13.68
N LEU A 442 20.90 -5.44 14.40
CA LEU A 442 21.15 -4.03 14.64
C LEU A 442 22.29 -3.53 13.77
N LEU A 443 22.01 -2.51 12.97
CA LEU A 443 22.99 -1.82 12.14
C LEU A 443 23.67 -0.73 12.98
N ALA A 444 24.98 -0.85 13.21
CA ALA A 444 25.75 0.19 13.90
C ALA A 444 25.78 1.51 13.09
N PRO A 445 26.02 2.66 13.75
CA PRO A 445 26.11 3.95 13.06
C PRO A 445 27.06 3.92 11.85
N GLY A 446 26.59 4.49 10.74
CA GLY A 446 27.31 4.48 9.46
C GLY A 446 27.00 3.30 8.54
N LEU A 447 26.21 2.32 8.98
CA LEU A 447 25.61 1.31 8.11
C LEU A 447 24.19 1.71 7.72
N GLN A 448 23.86 1.56 6.43
CA GLN A 448 22.54 1.88 5.89
C GLN A 448 21.71 0.61 5.68
N ALA A 449 20.39 0.72 5.86
CA ALA A 449 19.46 -0.39 5.66
C ALA A 449 19.47 -0.89 4.20
N ASP A 450 19.57 0.01 3.23
CA ASP A 450 19.61 -0.33 1.81
C ASP A 450 20.76 -1.30 1.47
N TRP A 451 21.96 -1.00 1.99
CA TRP A 451 23.11 -1.89 1.84
C TRP A 451 22.80 -3.28 2.40
N PHE A 452 22.19 -3.36 3.59
CA PHE A 452 21.86 -4.64 4.22
C PHE A 452 20.90 -5.47 3.34
N PHE A 453 19.84 -4.87 2.80
CA PHE A 453 18.86 -5.62 1.99
C PHE A 453 19.41 -6.06 0.62
N HIS A 454 20.44 -5.39 0.11
CA HIS A 454 21.16 -5.84 -1.08
C HIS A 454 22.21 -6.91 -0.75
N ALA A 455 23.09 -6.63 0.21
CA ALA A 455 24.26 -7.44 0.50
C ALA A 455 23.94 -8.69 1.35
N ALA A 456 23.08 -8.55 2.36
CA ALA A 456 22.74 -9.62 3.30
C ALA A 456 21.38 -10.26 3.01
N ARG A 457 20.85 -10.11 1.79
CA ARG A 457 19.54 -10.63 1.36
C ARG A 457 19.36 -12.10 1.71
N ARG A 458 20.39 -12.92 1.48
CA ARG A 458 20.34 -14.36 1.72
C ARG A 458 20.21 -14.70 3.21
N TYR A 459 20.96 -14.00 4.07
CA TYR A 459 20.86 -14.17 5.52
C TYR A 459 19.47 -13.77 6.02
N TRP A 460 18.95 -12.62 5.56
CA TRP A 460 17.61 -12.17 5.91
C TRP A 460 16.52 -13.13 5.43
N GLN A 461 16.61 -13.65 4.20
CA GLN A 461 15.63 -14.61 3.67
C GLN A 461 15.54 -15.90 4.50
N ILE A 462 16.66 -16.36 5.08
CA ILE A 462 16.73 -17.62 5.83
C ILE A 462 16.30 -17.44 7.29
N PHE A 463 16.77 -16.40 7.97
CA PHE A 463 16.54 -16.23 9.41
C PHE A 463 15.50 -15.18 9.76
N ARG A 464 15.17 -14.29 8.81
CA ARG A 464 14.18 -13.21 8.94
C ARG A 464 14.29 -12.41 10.24
N PRO A 465 15.48 -11.90 10.62
CA PRO A 465 15.60 -11.05 11.80
C PRO A 465 14.85 -9.73 11.61
N THR A 466 14.40 -9.14 12.71
CA THR A 466 13.93 -7.75 12.72
C THR A 466 15.13 -6.82 12.57
N VAL A 467 15.20 -6.05 11.48
CA VAL A 467 16.31 -5.14 11.23
C VAL A 467 16.00 -3.78 11.86
N ILE A 468 16.90 -3.32 12.72
CA ILE A 468 16.78 -2.05 13.43
C ILE A 468 18.04 -1.21 13.28
N THR A 469 17.89 0.10 13.35
CA THR A 469 18.99 1.09 13.34
C THR A 469 19.11 1.83 14.67
N LYS A 470 18.13 1.67 15.57
CA LYS A 470 18.07 2.28 16.90
C LYS A 470 17.75 1.21 17.93
N TRP A 471 18.44 1.26 19.06
CA TRP A 471 18.33 0.27 20.14
C TRP A 471 17.24 0.60 21.18
N GLU A 472 16.53 1.72 21.01
CA GLU A 472 15.63 2.29 22.03
C GLU A 472 14.36 1.47 22.33
N LEU A 473 14.10 0.37 21.59
CA LEU A 473 12.88 -0.45 21.71
C LEU A 473 13.00 -1.61 22.71
N GLN A 474 14.16 -1.79 23.34
CA GLN A 474 14.41 -2.92 24.22
C GLN A 474 13.55 -2.96 25.52
N PRO A 475 13.22 -1.83 26.19
CA PRO A 475 12.47 -1.87 27.45
C PRO A 475 11.07 -2.45 27.29
N GLU A 476 10.57 -2.47 26.06
CA GLU A 476 9.26 -2.98 25.67
C GLU A 476 9.21 -4.52 25.60
N ILE A 477 10.37 -5.21 25.64
CA ILE A 477 10.38 -6.68 25.65
C ILE A 477 10.11 -7.18 27.08
N PRO A 478 9.03 -7.95 27.29
CA PRO A 478 8.72 -8.51 28.61
C PRO A 478 9.85 -9.44 29.08
N ASN A 479 10.14 -9.44 30.38
CA ASN A 479 11.18 -10.29 30.99
C ASN A 479 10.94 -11.81 30.86
N GLN A 480 9.74 -12.21 30.43
CA GLN A 480 9.37 -13.58 30.12
C GLN A 480 9.84 -14.02 28.72
N ARG A 481 10.25 -13.07 27.88
CA ARG A 481 10.72 -13.30 26.51
C ARG A 481 12.22 -13.12 26.44
N THR A 482 12.84 -13.89 25.54
CA THR A 482 14.28 -13.91 25.33
C THR A 482 14.63 -13.21 24.02
N LEU A 483 15.72 -12.45 24.01
CA LEU A 483 16.17 -11.72 22.83
C LEU A 483 17.60 -12.14 22.48
N ALA A 484 17.84 -12.37 21.19
CA ALA A 484 19.16 -12.35 20.59
C ALA A 484 19.33 -11.14 19.67
N ILE A 485 20.48 -10.50 19.73
CA ILE A 485 20.86 -9.43 18.81
C ILE A 485 22.09 -9.86 18.03
N THR A 486 21.99 -9.81 16.72
CA THR A 486 23.15 -9.77 15.83
C THR A 486 23.51 -8.31 15.54
N VAL A 487 24.68 -7.85 15.97
CA VAL A 487 25.15 -6.48 15.71
C VAL A 487 26.09 -6.48 14.52
N LEU A 488 25.73 -5.74 13.48
CA LEU A 488 26.62 -5.47 12.36
C LEU A 488 27.38 -4.18 12.66
N ALA A 489 28.69 -4.28 12.86
CA ALA A 489 29.52 -3.13 13.21
C ALA A 489 30.85 -3.14 12.44
N ARG A 490 31.38 -1.94 12.23
CA ARG A 490 32.77 -1.80 11.82
C ARG A 490 33.66 -1.82 13.07
N ARG A 491 34.95 -2.11 12.87
CA ARG A 491 35.90 -2.16 13.99
C ARG A 491 36.01 -0.84 14.76
N ASP A 492 35.74 0.29 14.12
CA ASP A 492 35.74 1.61 14.77
C ASP A 492 34.48 1.92 15.57
N THR A 493 33.39 1.14 15.42
CA THR A 493 32.11 1.36 16.11
C THR A 493 31.76 0.29 17.14
N ILE A 494 32.44 -0.86 17.15
CA ILE A 494 32.10 -1.98 18.03
C ILE A 494 32.21 -1.66 19.53
N ASP A 495 33.23 -0.91 19.96
CA ASP A 495 33.42 -0.60 21.38
C ASP A 495 32.23 0.20 21.94
N TYR A 496 31.66 1.10 21.13
CA TYR A 496 30.43 1.82 21.47
C TYR A 496 29.23 0.87 21.56
N MET A 497 29.09 -0.05 20.60
CA MET A 497 27.98 -1.02 20.61
C MET A 497 28.07 -1.99 21.79
N ASP A 498 29.27 -2.45 22.17
CA ASP A 498 29.49 -3.32 23.33
C ASP A 498 29.08 -2.61 24.63
N ALA A 499 29.49 -1.35 24.82
CA ALA A 499 29.14 -0.56 25.99
C ALA A 499 27.62 -0.28 26.08
N GLU A 500 26.94 -0.09 24.95
CA GLU A 500 25.51 0.20 24.91
C GLU A 500 24.63 -1.06 25.06
N LEU A 501 25.12 -2.21 24.61
CA LEU A 501 24.32 -3.44 24.50
C LEU A 501 24.76 -4.50 25.47
N ARG A 502 26.00 -4.96 25.32
CA ARG A 502 26.54 -6.10 26.07
C ARG A 502 26.63 -5.78 27.56
N ASP A 503 27.11 -4.58 27.89
CA ASP A 503 27.32 -4.19 29.29
C ASP A 503 26.01 -3.81 30.00
N LYS A 504 25.09 -3.14 29.29
CA LYS A 504 23.81 -2.72 29.86
C LYS A 504 22.77 -3.84 29.92
N TRP A 505 22.84 -4.82 29.02
CA TRP A 505 21.82 -5.85 28.85
C TRP A 505 22.38 -7.27 28.92
N PRO A 506 22.88 -7.71 30.08
CA PRO A 506 23.56 -9.00 30.22
C PRO A 506 22.67 -10.23 30.00
N ASN A 507 21.34 -10.05 29.96
CA ASN A 507 20.38 -11.12 29.69
C ASN A 507 20.14 -11.35 28.19
N VAL A 508 20.57 -10.42 27.33
CA VAL A 508 20.43 -10.53 25.89
C VAL A 508 21.55 -11.40 25.32
N PHE A 509 21.20 -12.31 24.42
CA PHE A 509 22.20 -13.06 23.67
C PHE A 509 22.83 -12.15 22.61
N TYR A 510 24.09 -11.77 22.83
CA TYR A 510 24.81 -10.80 22.01
C TYR A 510 25.76 -11.48 21.02
N ASP A 511 25.54 -11.26 19.72
CA ASP A 511 26.31 -11.83 18.60
C ASP A 511 26.85 -10.71 17.71
N ALA A 512 28.14 -10.37 17.82
CA ALA A 512 28.74 -9.29 17.05
C ALA A 512 29.40 -9.79 15.76
N VAL A 513 29.06 -9.18 14.63
CA VAL A 513 29.65 -9.42 13.30
C VAL A 513 30.49 -8.18 12.95
N VAL A 514 31.80 -8.28 13.15
CA VAL A 514 32.71 -7.13 13.11
C VAL A 514 33.76 -7.28 12.03
N PHE A 515 33.72 -6.39 11.04
CA PHE A 515 34.66 -6.39 9.91
C PHE A 515 35.13 -4.97 9.55
N ASN A 516 36.26 -4.89 8.85
CA ASN A 516 36.79 -3.60 8.38
C ASN A 516 36.11 -3.14 7.09
N THR A 517 35.60 -4.07 6.29
CA THR A 517 34.95 -3.79 5.01
C THR A 517 33.53 -4.37 4.97
N LEU A 518 32.67 -3.77 4.16
CA LEU A 518 31.31 -4.26 3.94
C LEU A 518 31.30 -5.60 3.19
N ALA A 519 32.30 -5.84 2.33
CA ALA A 519 32.41 -7.08 1.56
C ALA A 519 32.66 -8.29 2.49
N ASP A 520 33.58 -8.15 3.45
CA ASP A 520 33.87 -9.24 4.40
C ASP A 520 32.65 -9.51 5.31
N MET A 521 31.94 -8.45 5.71
CA MET A 521 30.71 -8.57 6.49
C MET A 521 29.61 -9.30 5.73
N GLN A 522 29.44 -8.97 4.44
CA GLN A 522 28.53 -9.69 3.56
C GLN A 522 28.90 -11.17 3.44
N GLU A 523 30.18 -11.48 3.18
CA GLU A 523 30.65 -12.85 3.03
C GLU A 523 30.35 -13.69 4.28
N GLU A 524 30.54 -13.12 5.47
CA GLU A 524 30.21 -13.80 6.72
C GLU A 524 28.71 -14.07 6.87
N LEU A 525 27.85 -13.10 6.53
CA LEU A 525 26.40 -13.29 6.56
C LEU A 525 25.95 -14.34 5.54
N ASP A 526 26.53 -14.33 4.33
CA ASP A 526 26.28 -15.35 3.32
C ASP A 526 26.76 -16.74 3.73
N ARG A 527 27.89 -16.83 4.42
CA ARG A 527 28.41 -18.09 4.99
C ARG A 527 27.45 -18.63 6.04
N ARG A 528 27.02 -17.80 7.00
CA ARG A 528 26.04 -18.14 8.03
C ARG A 528 24.71 -18.64 7.41
N ALA A 529 24.22 -17.93 6.41
CA ALA A 529 23.02 -18.29 5.67
C ALA A 529 23.17 -19.67 4.99
N ARG A 530 24.29 -19.89 4.29
CA ARG A 530 24.60 -21.15 3.59
C ARG A 530 24.69 -22.34 4.56
N ASP A 531 25.31 -22.13 5.71
CA ASP A 531 25.51 -23.16 6.74
C ASP A 531 24.29 -23.35 7.66
N ARG A 532 23.22 -22.57 7.46
CA ARG A 532 22.04 -22.49 8.34
C ARG A 532 22.41 -22.20 9.80
N ARG A 533 23.45 -21.39 10.01
CA ARG A 533 23.86 -20.90 11.33
C ARG A 533 23.38 -19.48 11.54
N ARG A 534 22.36 -19.31 12.39
CA ARG A 534 21.78 -17.99 12.70
C ARG A 534 22.80 -17.08 13.40
N PHE A 535 23.52 -17.63 14.37
CA PHE A 535 24.54 -16.95 15.18
C PHE A 535 25.90 -17.63 15.01
N GLY A 536 27.00 -16.96 15.38
CA GLY A 536 28.29 -17.64 15.58
C GLY A 536 29.50 -17.08 14.85
#